data_AF-A0A9P6FXJ0-F1
#
_entry.id   AF-A0A9P6FXJ0-F1
#
_cell.length_a   1.000
_cell.length_b   1.000
_cell.length_c   1.000
_cell.angle_alpha   90.00
_cell.angle_beta   90.00
_cell.angle_gamma   90.00
#
_symmetry.space_group_name_H-M   'P 1'
#
loop_
_entity.id
_entity.type
_entity.pdbx_description
1 polymer ?
#
loop_
_entity_poly.entity_id
_entity_poly.type
_entity_poly.pdbx_seq_one_letter_code
_entity_poly.pdbx_strand_id
1 'polypeptide(L)'
;MALEFQFHSFANASNALVAGKLLTVAIWAETLQTSKALQTSMVVASVLGGAALYYKTKNVWFLYGAVDMFLNIPYTLLALGPINKKLLDIRHHNTVNGKSNTMKDNITDDNTVEALLSKWSLLHSGRTLLSYAALFATVYGVISESAIRFIVYK
;
A
#
# COMPACT_ATOMS: atom_id res chain seq x y z
N MET A 1 2.91 -48.03 -9.48
CA MET A 1 3.96 -47.27 -10.19
C MET A 1 3.40 -46.02 -10.90
N ALA A 2 2.36 -46.11 -11.74
CA ALA A 2 1.75 -44.91 -12.37
C ALA A 2 1.07 -43.95 -11.38
N LEU A 3 0.40 -44.49 -10.35
CA LEU A 3 -0.23 -43.71 -9.28
C LEU A 3 0.80 -42.92 -8.45
N GLU A 4 1.91 -43.54 -8.05
CA GLU A 4 2.97 -42.87 -7.26
C GLU A 4 3.66 -41.75 -8.04
N PHE A 5 3.84 -41.91 -9.35
CA PHE A 5 4.39 -40.86 -10.21
C PHE A 5 3.45 -39.65 -10.33
N GLN A 6 2.14 -39.89 -10.44
CA GLN A 6 1.14 -38.82 -10.42
C GLN A 6 1.13 -38.09 -9.07
N PHE A 7 1.14 -38.81 -7.94
CA PHE A 7 1.20 -38.19 -6.62
C PHE A 7 2.46 -37.34 -6.42
N HIS A 8 3.63 -37.82 -6.86
CA HIS A 8 4.86 -37.04 -6.83
C HIS A 8 4.79 -35.78 -7.71
N SER A 9 4.22 -35.88 -8.90
CA SER A 9 4.05 -34.73 -9.80
C SER A 9 3.08 -33.68 -9.23
N PHE A 10 1.97 -34.11 -8.62
CA PHE A 10 1.01 -33.20 -7.98
C PHE A 10 1.61 -32.53 -6.74
N ALA A 11 2.33 -33.28 -5.90
CA ALA A 11 3.02 -32.74 -4.74
C ALA A 11 4.09 -31.71 -5.13
N ASN A 12 4.83 -31.96 -6.22
CA ASN A 12 5.86 -31.02 -6.67
C ASN A 12 5.26 -29.72 -7.23
N ALA A 13 4.13 -29.81 -7.95
CA ALA A 13 3.41 -28.65 -8.46
C ALA A 13 2.78 -27.81 -7.33
N SER A 14 2.19 -28.46 -6.32
CA SER A 14 1.64 -27.76 -5.15
C SER A 14 2.73 -27.05 -4.36
N ASN A 15 3.88 -27.69 -4.15
CA ASN A 15 5.00 -27.10 -3.42
C ASN A 15 5.60 -25.89 -4.15
N ALA A 16 5.66 -25.92 -5.49
CA ALA A 16 6.12 -24.79 -6.28
C ALA A 16 5.16 -23.59 -6.21
N LEU A 17 3.84 -23.85 -6.19
CA LEU A 17 2.81 -22.80 -6.05
C LEU A 17 2.88 -22.12 -4.68
N VAL A 18 2.96 -22.91 -3.60
CA VAL A 18 3.12 -22.41 -2.22
C VAL A 18 4.39 -21.55 -2.11
N ALA A 19 5.51 -22.05 -2.65
CA ALA A 19 6.79 -21.34 -2.65
C ALA A 19 6.71 -19.98 -3.36
N GLY A 20 6.02 -19.92 -4.52
CA GLY A 20 5.82 -18.67 -5.27
C GLY A 20 4.97 -17.64 -4.51
N LYS A 21 3.94 -18.09 -3.79
CA LYS A 21 3.09 -17.20 -2.97
C LYS A 21 3.84 -16.64 -1.77
N LEU A 22 4.61 -17.47 -1.07
CA LEU A 22 5.44 -17.01 0.05
C LEU A 22 6.54 -16.03 -0.39
N LEU A 23 7.15 -16.27 -1.56
CA LEU A 23 8.08 -15.31 -2.18
C LEU A 23 7.40 -13.96 -2.46
N THR A 24 6.16 -13.98 -2.97
CA THR A 24 5.38 -12.77 -3.22
C THR A 24 5.16 -11.96 -1.94
N VAL A 25 4.79 -12.62 -0.84
CA VAL A 25 4.62 -11.96 0.47
C VAL A 25 5.94 -11.40 1.00
N ALA A 26 7.07 -12.09 0.77
CA ALA A 26 8.38 -11.59 1.17
C ALA A 26 8.77 -10.30 0.41
N ILE A 27 8.64 -10.28 -0.92
CA ILE A 27 8.91 -9.10 -1.76
C ILE A 27 7.97 -7.95 -1.38
N TRP A 28 6.68 -8.25 -1.20
CA TRP A 28 5.69 -7.28 -0.75
C TRP A 28 6.06 -6.66 0.61
N ALA A 29 6.55 -7.46 1.56
CA ALA A 29 6.89 -6.95 2.89
C ALA A 29 8.14 -6.06 2.88
N GLU A 30 9.15 -6.39 2.08
CA GLU A 30 10.33 -5.53 1.91
C GLU A 30 9.96 -4.21 1.24
N THR A 31 9.19 -4.27 0.15
CA THR A 31 8.71 -3.05 -0.53
C THR A 31 7.85 -2.20 0.40
N LEU A 32 6.98 -2.79 1.22
CA LEU A 32 6.19 -2.07 2.21
C LEU A 32 7.06 -1.30 3.21
N GLN A 33 8.18 -1.87 3.67
CA GLN A 33 9.07 -1.22 4.64
C GLN A 33 9.75 0.00 4.03
N THR A 34 10.31 -0.13 2.84
CA THR A 34 10.98 0.98 2.12
C THR A 34 9.97 2.07 1.73
N SER A 35 8.77 1.68 1.29
CA SER A 35 7.72 2.61 0.86
C SER A 35 7.16 3.47 1.99
N LYS A 36 7.12 2.95 3.23
CA LYS A 36 6.56 3.67 4.38
C LYS A 36 7.25 5.01 4.63
N ALA A 37 8.58 5.04 4.56
CA ALA A 37 9.34 6.26 4.81
C ALA A 37 9.01 7.34 3.77
N LEU A 38 9.02 6.97 2.49
CA LEU A 38 8.70 7.87 1.38
C LEU A 38 7.25 8.36 1.43
N GLN A 39 6.30 7.47 1.70
CA GLN A 39 4.89 7.85 1.78
C GLN A 39 4.61 8.80 2.96
N THR A 40 5.28 8.58 4.09
CA THR A 40 5.12 9.44 5.27
C THR A 40 5.66 10.84 4.99
N SER A 41 6.85 10.95 4.40
CA SER A 41 7.42 12.26 4.05
C SER A 41 6.58 13.01 3.02
N MET A 42 6.03 12.32 2.01
CA MET A 42 5.12 12.91 1.04
C MET A 42 3.83 13.44 1.70
N VAL A 43 3.20 12.66 2.58
CA VAL A 43 1.98 13.11 3.29
C VAL A 43 2.28 14.34 4.14
N VAL A 44 3.38 14.32 4.91
CA VAL A 44 3.78 15.47 5.74
C VAL A 44 4.03 16.71 4.87
N ALA A 45 4.81 16.57 3.79
CA ALA A 45 5.10 17.67 2.88
C ALA A 45 3.83 18.25 2.23
N SER A 46 2.90 17.40 1.79
CA SER A 46 1.65 17.84 1.17
C SER A 46 0.71 18.52 2.16
N VAL A 47 0.58 18.01 3.38
CA VAL A 47 -0.28 18.62 4.41
C VAL A 47 0.26 20.00 4.80
N LEU A 48 1.57 20.10 5.09
CA LEU A 48 2.20 21.37 5.45
C LEU A 48 2.19 22.37 4.28
N GLY A 49 2.50 21.89 3.07
CA GLY A 49 2.49 22.70 1.85
C GLY A 49 1.10 23.24 1.52
N GLY A 50 0.07 22.39 1.56
CA GLY A 50 -1.31 22.79 1.33
C GLY A 50 -1.83 23.76 2.39
N ALA A 51 -1.52 23.54 3.67
CA ALA A 51 -1.87 24.46 4.75
C ALA A 51 -1.19 25.83 4.59
N ALA A 52 0.10 25.85 4.24
CA ALA A 52 0.85 27.09 4.00
C ALA A 52 0.30 27.86 2.79
N LEU A 53 -0.05 27.17 1.70
CA LEU A 53 -0.67 27.77 0.52
C LEU A 53 -2.06 28.31 0.83
N TYR A 54 -2.89 27.58 1.58
CA TYR A 54 -4.17 28.08 2.05
C TYR A 54 -4.01 29.34 2.91
N TYR A 55 -3.05 29.34 3.84
CA TYR A 55 -2.83 30.51 4.69
C TYR A 55 -2.51 31.79 3.89
N LYS A 56 -1.71 31.66 2.82
CA LYS A 56 -1.29 32.78 1.96
C LYS A 56 -2.34 33.19 0.92
N THR A 57 -2.98 32.24 0.26
CA THR A 57 -3.89 32.50 -0.88
C THR A 57 -5.36 32.59 -0.46
N LYS A 58 -5.69 32.10 0.74
CA LYS A 58 -7.07 31.87 1.22
C LYS A 58 -7.91 30.99 0.29
N ASN A 59 -7.26 30.22 -0.59
CA ASN A 59 -7.95 29.34 -1.52
C ASN A 59 -8.23 27.98 -0.88
N VAL A 60 -9.52 27.70 -0.67
CA VAL A 60 -10.02 26.48 -0.02
C VAL A 60 -9.60 25.18 -0.71
N TRP A 61 -9.27 25.21 -2.00
CA TRP A 61 -8.81 24.02 -2.73
C TRP A 61 -7.50 23.44 -2.21
N PHE A 62 -6.60 24.29 -1.71
CA PHE A 62 -5.37 23.83 -1.03
C PHE A 62 -5.65 23.20 0.33
N LEU A 63 -6.73 23.64 1.00
CA LEU A 63 -7.17 23.02 2.25
C LEU A 63 -7.77 21.64 1.98
N TYR A 64 -8.60 21.48 0.95
CA TYR A 64 -9.12 20.17 0.55
C TYR A 64 -7.98 19.19 0.21
N GLY A 65 -7.00 19.61 -0.60
CA GLY A 65 -5.83 18.78 -0.90
C GLY A 65 -5.03 18.37 0.35
N ALA A 66 -4.86 19.27 1.31
CA ALA A 66 -4.20 18.96 2.58
C ALA A 66 -5.01 17.97 3.44
N VAL A 67 -6.32 18.16 3.52
CA VAL A 67 -7.23 17.27 4.28
C VAL A 67 -7.25 15.88 3.66
N ASP A 68 -7.38 15.76 2.33
CA ASP A 68 -7.37 14.48 1.62
C ASP A 68 -6.04 13.73 1.84
N MET A 69 -4.91 14.46 1.80
CA MET A 69 -3.61 13.86 2.11
C MET A 69 -3.50 13.42 3.57
N PHE A 70 -4.05 14.19 4.51
CA PHE A 70 -4.11 13.79 5.91
C PHE A 70 -4.97 12.54 6.13
N LEU A 71 -6.11 12.42 5.44
CA LEU A 71 -7.03 11.27 5.52
C LEU A 71 -6.39 9.95 5.07
N ASN A 72 -5.29 9.98 4.30
CA ASN A 72 -4.50 8.78 4.03
C ASN A 72 -3.98 8.10 5.31
N ILE A 73 -3.71 8.86 6.38
CA ILE A 73 -3.20 8.30 7.65
C ILE A 73 -4.27 7.42 8.34
N PRO A 74 -5.46 7.94 8.73
CA PRO A 74 -6.48 7.12 9.34
C PRO A 74 -6.97 6.01 8.41
N TYR A 75 -7.07 6.25 7.10
CA TYR A 75 -7.40 5.20 6.14
C TYR A 75 -6.37 4.05 6.16
N THR A 76 -5.09 4.39 6.14
CA THR A 76 -4.01 3.38 6.15
C THR A 76 -4.01 2.60 7.47
N LEU A 77 -4.24 3.25 8.61
CA LEU A 77 -4.26 2.58 9.91
C LEU A 77 -5.47 1.65 10.06
N LEU A 78 -6.65 2.10 9.65
CA LEU A 78 -7.91 1.37 9.85
C LEU A 78 -8.15 0.29 8.79
N ALA A 79 -7.93 0.59 7.51
CA ALA A 79 -8.23 -0.31 6.40
C ALA A 79 -7.05 -1.22 6.05
N LEU A 80 -5.85 -0.65 5.86
CA LEU A 80 -4.66 -1.40 5.43
C LEU A 80 -3.91 -2.03 6.62
N GLY A 81 -3.92 -1.39 7.79
CA GLY A 81 -3.23 -1.84 9.00
C GLY A 81 -3.53 -3.29 9.39
N PRO A 82 -4.80 -3.72 9.49
CA PRO A 82 -5.15 -5.09 9.87
C PRO A 82 -4.62 -6.12 8.88
N ILE A 83 -4.69 -5.82 7.58
CA ILE A 83 -4.26 -6.74 6.51
C ILE A 83 -2.74 -6.79 6.47
N ASN A 84 -2.07 -5.65 6.61
CA ASN A 84 -0.61 -5.59 6.69
C ASN A 84 -0.08 -6.43 7.85
N LYS A 85 -0.73 -6.35 9.03
CA LYS A 85 -0.37 -7.17 10.19
C LYS A 85 -0.51 -8.66 9.88
N LYS A 86 -1.64 -9.09 9.29
CA LYS A 86 -1.86 -10.50 8.91
C LYS A 86 -0.82 -11.00 7.90
N LEU A 87 -0.53 -10.25 6.85
CA LEU A 87 0.47 -10.65 5.84
C LEU A 87 1.89 -10.68 6.41
N LEU A 88 2.24 -9.75 7.30
CA LEU A 88 3.53 -9.77 7.99
C LEU A 88 3.64 -10.94 8.97
N ASP A 89 2.57 -11.28 9.67
CA ASP A 89 2.51 -12.44 10.56
C ASP A 89 2.75 -13.74 9.77
N ILE A 90 2.09 -13.88 8.62
CA ILE A 90 2.32 -14.99 7.67
C ILE A 90 3.79 -15.04 7.24
N ARG A 91 4.41 -13.88 6.93
CA ARG A 91 5.86 -13.84 6.62
C ARG A 91 6.69 -14.37 7.78
N HIS A 92 6.44 -13.87 8.99
CA HIS A 92 7.23 -14.22 10.18
C HIS A 92 7.13 -15.71 10.53
N HIS A 93 5.93 -16.30 10.39
CA HIS A 93 5.72 -17.72 10.66
C HIS A 93 6.28 -18.65 9.58
N ASN A 94 6.44 -18.17 8.34
CA ASN A 94 6.95 -18.95 7.20
C ASN A 94 8.42 -18.64 6.83
N THR A 95 9.16 -17.87 7.65
CA THR A 95 10.59 -17.61 7.46
C THR A 95 11.45 -18.23 8.56
N VAL A 96 12.53 -18.91 8.18
CA VAL A 96 13.60 -19.34 9.10
C VAL A 96 14.88 -18.64 8.68
N ASN A 97 15.53 -17.91 9.60
CA ASN A 97 16.74 -17.11 9.32
C ASN A 97 16.58 -16.09 8.17
N GLY A 98 15.40 -15.48 8.01
CA GLY A 98 15.15 -14.46 6.98
C GLY A 98 15.00 -15.00 5.56
N LYS A 99 15.05 -16.33 5.36
CA LYS A 99 14.76 -16.99 4.08
C LYS A 99 13.42 -17.72 4.17
N SER A 100 12.62 -17.63 3.10
CA SER A 100 11.34 -18.34 2.97
C SER A 100 11.62 -19.83 3.16
N ASN A 101 11.13 -20.42 4.24
CA ASN A 101 11.28 -21.84 4.44
C ASN A 101 10.08 -22.50 3.76
N THR A 102 10.30 -23.10 2.60
CA THR A 102 9.26 -23.78 1.83
C THR A 102 8.72 -25.06 2.49
N MET A 103 9.14 -25.40 3.71
CA MET A 103 8.90 -26.75 4.24
C MET A 103 8.64 -26.91 5.75
N LYS A 104 8.60 -25.85 6.56
CA LYS A 104 8.32 -26.04 8.00
C LYS A 104 6.87 -25.69 8.31
N ASP A 105 6.04 -26.71 8.09
CA ASP A 105 4.61 -26.78 8.37
C ASP A 105 3.76 -25.90 7.44
N ASN A 106 2.94 -26.53 6.59
CA ASN A 106 1.88 -25.91 5.77
C ASN A 106 0.79 -25.26 6.67
N ILE A 107 1.14 -24.29 7.52
CA ILE A 107 0.21 -23.71 8.50
C ILE A 107 -0.72 -22.68 7.83
N THR A 108 -0.39 -22.23 6.62
CA THR A 108 -1.18 -21.23 5.89
C THR A 108 -1.85 -21.80 4.65
N ASP A 109 -3.18 -21.79 4.65
CA ASP A 109 -4.00 -22.06 3.47
C ASP A 109 -3.68 -21.05 2.35
N ASP A 110 -3.15 -21.53 1.23
CA ASP A 110 -2.75 -20.75 0.05
C ASP A 110 -3.85 -19.82 -0.48
N ASN A 111 -5.11 -20.22 -0.31
CA ASN A 111 -6.27 -19.42 -0.70
C ASN A 111 -6.42 -18.17 0.19
N THR A 112 -6.00 -18.27 1.44
CA THR A 112 -6.06 -17.17 2.41
C THR A 112 -5.04 -16.08 2.09
N VAL A 113 -3.82 -16.45 1.65
CA VAL A 113 -2.78 -15.49 1.26
C VAL A 113 -3.21 -14.67 0.04
N GLU A 114 -3.74 -15.34 -0.98
CA GLU A 114 -4.19 -14.70 -2.21
C GLU A 114 -5.39 -13.78 -1.96
N ALA A 115 -6.36 -14.22 -1.15
CA ALA A 115 -7.48 -13.39 -0.74
C ALA A 115 -7.04 -12.14 0.04
N LEU A 116 -6.04 -12.28 0.93
CA LEU A 116 -5.47 -11.16 1.68
C LEU A 116 -4.74 -10.17 0.78
N LEU A 117 -3.93 -10.65 -0.17
CA LEU A 117 -3.22 -9.79 -1.14
C LEU A 117 -4.19 -9.10 -2.10
N SER A 118 -5.23 -9.79 -2.56
CA SER A 118 -6.29 -9.21 -3.38
C SER A 118 -7.06 -8.11 -2.63
N LYS A 119 -7.46 -8.38 -1.38
CA LYS A 119 -8.10 -7.38 -0.52
C LYS A 119 -7.18 -6.20 -0.22
N TRP A 120 -5.89 -6.47 0.01
CA TRP A 120 -4.88 -5.43 0.20
C TRP A 120 -4.79 -4.53 -1.04
N SER A 121 -4.72 -5.12 -2.24
CA SER A 121 -4.66 -4.38 -3.51
C SER A 121 -5.89 -3.50 -3.71
N LEU A 122 -7.09 -4.04 -3.45
CA LEU A 122 -8.34 -3.29 -3.54
C LEU A 122 -8.40 -2.11 -2.55
N LEU A 123 -7.95 -2.31 -1.31
CA LEU A 123 -7.92 -1.20 -0.36
C LEU A 123 -6.81 -0.19 -0.68
N HIS A 124 -5.70 -0.66 -1.23
CA HIS A 124 -4.62 0.21 -1.68
C HIS A 124 -5.06 1.10 -2.85
N SER A 125 -5.85 0.56 -3.79
CA SER A 125 -6.40 1.37 -4.89
C SER A 125 -7.33 2.48 -4.38
N GLY A 126 -8.14 2.22 -3.34
CA GLY A 126 -8.93 3.24 -2.65
C GLY A 126 -8.06 4.39 -2.09
N ARG A 127 -6.91 4.06 -1.51
CA ARG A 127 -5.93 5.07 -1.05
C ARG A 127 -5.33 5.88 -2.20
N THR A 128 -5.03 5.21 -3.31
CA THR A 128 -4.51 5.87 -4.51
C THR A 128 -5.52 6.86 -5.07
N LEU A 129 -6.82 6.51 -5.10
CA LEU A 129 -7.88 7.42 -5.51
C LEU A 129 -7.96 8.67 -4.61
N LEU A 130 -7.82 8.50 -3.29
CA LEU A 130 -7.78 9.64 -2.37
C LEU A 130 -6.57 10.55 -2.63
N SER A 131 -5.41 9.98 -2.92
CA SER A 131 -4.21 10.74 -3.30
C SER A 131 -4.39 11.49 -4.62
N TYR A 132 -5.11 10.90 -5.59
CA TYR A 132 -5.46 11.57 -6.84
C TYR A 132 -6.44 12.72 -6.61
N ALA A 133 -7.45 12.55 -5.75
CA ALA A 133 -8.37 13.63 -5.39
C ALA A 133 -7.60 14.83 -4.80
N ALA A 134 -6.65 14.57 -3.89
CA ALA A 134 -5.80 15.61 -3.34
C ALA A 134 -4.96 16.34 -4.40
N LEU A 135 -4.40 15.58 -5.35
CA LEU A 135 -3.64 16.13 -6.48
C LEU A 135 -4.52 17.06 -7.33
N PHE A 136 -5.70 16.59 -7.73
CA PHE A 136 -6.62 17.38 -8.56
C PHE A 136 -7.12 18.63 -7.83
N ALA A 137 -7.45 18.52 -6.54
CA ALA A 137 -7.82 19.68 -5.73
C ALA A 137 -6.70 20.71 -5.68
N THR A 138 -5.46 20.27 -5.47
CA THR A 138 -4.29 21.17 -5.41
C THR A 138 -4.02 21.83 -6.77
N VAL A 139 -4.01 21.06 -7.85
CA VAL A 139 -3.82 21.57 -9.22
C VAL A 139 -4.91 22.57 -9.59
N TYR A 140 -6.18 22.26 -9.28
CA TYR A 140 -7.27 23.19 -9.49
C TYR A 140 -7.12 24.46 -8.66
N GLY A 141 -6.65 24.34 -7.42
CA GLY A 141 -6.30 25.47 -6.58
C GLY A 141 -5.27 26.40 -7.23
N VAL A 142 -4.25 25.85 -7.88
CA VAL A 142 -3.24 26.62 -8.63
C VAL A 142 -3.83 27.33 -9.86
N ILE A 143 -4.73 26.67 -10.59
CA ILE A 143 -5.31 27.20 -11.83
C ILE A 143 -6.43 28.21 -11.56
N SER A 144 -7.13 28.10 -10.44
CA SER A 144 -8.20 29.04 -10.08
C SER A 144 -7.66 30.48 -9.91
N GLU A 145 -8.46 31.48 -10.30
CA GLU A 145 -8.05 32.89 -10.39
C GLU A 145 -7.35 33.44 -9.13
N SER A 146 -7.68 32.91 -7.94
CA SER A 146 -7.07 33.30 -6.67
C SER A 146 -5.58 32.99 -6.59
N ALA A 147 -5.10 31.92 -7.23
CA ALA A 147 -3.69 31.54 -7.24
C ALA A 147 -2.92 32.18 -8.41
N ILE A 148 -3.55 32.33 -9.58
CA ILE A 148 -2.95 33.03 -10.73
C ILE A 148 -2.64 34.48 -10.36
N ARG A 149 -3.56 35.19 -9.67
CA ARG A 149 -3.30 36.57 -9.22
C ARG A 149 -2.10 36.68 -8.28
N PHE A 150 -1.87 35.67 -7.43
CA PHE A 150 -0.73 35.65 -6.51
C PHE A 150 0.61 35.34 -7.20
N ILE A 151 0.60 34.48 -8.23
CA ILE A 151 1.82 34.10 -8.97
C ILE A 151 2.23 35.22 -9.95
N VAL A 152 1.26 35.89 -10.57
CA VAL A 152 1.52 36.84 -11.66
C VAL A 152 1.73 38.28 -11.17
N TYR A 153 1.12 38.68 -10.04
CA TYR A 153 1.17 40.08 -9.53
C TYR A 153 2.02 40.25 -8.27
N LYS A 154 2.95 39.32 -8.01
CA LYS A 154 4.04 39.49 -7.06
C LYS A 154 5.32 39.85 -7.78
#